data_AF-A0A1E7IIG8-F1
#
_entry.id   AF-A0A1E7IIG8-F1
#
_cell.length_a   1.000
_cell.length_b   1.000
_cell.length_c   1.000
_cell.angle_alpha   90.00
_cell.angle_beta   90.00
_cell.angle_gamma   90.00
#
_symmetry.space_group_name_H-M   'P 1'
#
loop_
_entity.id
_entity.type
_entity.pdbx_description
1 polymer ?
#
loop_
_entity_poly.entity_id
_entity_poly.type
_entity_poly.pdbx_seq_one_letter_code
_entity_poly.pdbx_strand_id
1 'polypeptide(L)'
;MDYQNIMLSYTNPDRDTEALHAALDLAYRHEAQLTVLQVNGQCDNDNCTRHYLYSVEELAQQINKANGHGVPVEYLVADCGNLVQATLNQAADFDLLVVADSHTACFADHLDPSMSQKLTSPTQLQQLKLAV
;
A
#
# COMPACT_ATOMS: atom_id res chain seq x y z
N MET A 1 -13.48 -3.31 -13.69
CA MET A 1 -12.68 -4.41 -13.13
C MET A 1 -13.16 -4.59 -11.70
N ASP A 2 -13.49 -5.82 -11.31
CA ASP A 2 -13.83 -6.15 -9.94
C ASP A 2 -12.53 -6.52 -9.23
N TYR A 3 -12.00 -5.62 -8.41
CA TYR A 3 -10.85 -5.90 -7.56
C TYR A 3 -11.36 -6.65 -6.34
N GLN A 4 -10.82 -7.84 -6.04
CA GLN A 4 -11.21 -8.65 -4.89
C GLN A 4 -10.16 -8.55 -3.77
N ASN A 5 -8.87 -8.47 -4.15
CA ASN A 5 -7.75 -8.37 -3.23
C ASN A 5 -6.90 -7.14 -3.55
N ILE A 6 -6.91 -6.15 -2.66
CA ILE A 6 -6.14 -4.91 -2.78
C ILE A 6 -5.03 -4.93 -1.74
N MET A 7 -3.80 -4.62 -2.15
CA MET A 7 -2.69 -4.41 -1.22
C MET A 7 -2.31 -2.94 -1.14
N LEU A 8 -2.08 -2.43 0.06
CA LEU A 8 -1.47 -1.13 0.32
C LEU A 8 -0.05 -1.32 0.83
N SER A 9 0.92 -0.70 0.16
CA SER A 9 2.26 -0.52 0.72
C SER A 9 2.22 0.67 1.69
N TYR A 10 2.26 0.38 2.98
CA TYR A 10 2.30 1.37 4.04
C TYR A 10 3.70 1.38 4.64
N THR A 11 4.30 2.54 4.77
CA THR A 11 5.71 2.69 5.11
C THR A 11 5.92 3.84 6.09
N ASN A 12 5.18 4.93 5.90
CA ASN A 12 5.22 6.12 6.72
C ASN A 12 3.80 6.68 6.88
N PRO A 13 3.22 6.69 8.09
CA PRO A 13 1.88 7.20 8.32
C PRO A 13 1.64 8.61 7.78
N ASP A 14 2.59 9.52 7.99
CA ASP A 14 2.43 10.93 7.59
C ASP A 14 2.41 11.10 6.07
N ARG A 15 3.13 10.24 5.34
CA ARG A 15 3.23 10.30 3.87
C ARG A 15 2.19 9.46 3.18
N ASP A 16 1.79 8.36 3.81
CA ASP A 16 0.93 7.35 3.22
C ASP A 16 -0.52 7.50 3.66
N THR A 17 -0.86 8.54 4.43
CA THR A 17 -2.25 8.83 4.86
C THR A 17 -3.21 8.92 3.67
N GLU A 18 -2.83 9.60 2.58
CA GLU A 18 -3.68 9.71 1.39
C GLU A 18 -3.85 8.35 0.69
N ALA A 19 -2.77 7.56 0.63
CA ALA A 19 -2.80 6.19 0.08
C ALA A 19 -3.68 5.26 0.90
N LEU A 20 -3.63 5.38 2.23
CA LEU A 20 -4.48 4.64 3.15
C LEU A 20 -5.96 4.97 2.92
N HIS A 21 -6.33 6.26 2.90
CA HIS A 21 -7.71 6.66 2.65
C HIS A 21 -8.19 6.21 1.28
N ALA A 22 -7.37 6.36 0.24
CA ALA A 22 -7.72 5.91 -1.11
C ALA A 22 -7.93 4.39 -1.20
N ALA A 23 -7.08 3.60 -0.54
CA ALA A 23 -7.19 2.14 -0.49
C ALA A 23 -8.43 1.68 0.28
N LEU A 24 -8.73 2.30 1.44
CA LEU A 24 -9.93 2.01 2.23
C LEU A 24 -11.22 2.34 1.45
N ASP A 25 -11.27 3.51 0.81
CA ASP A 25 -12.38 3.92 -0.06
C ASP A 25 -12.61 2.92 -1.19
N LEU A 26 -11.52 2.47 -1.84
CA LEU A 26 -11.59 1.56 -2.96
C LEU A 26 -12.07 0.18 -2.51
N ALA A 27 -11.51 -0.33 -1.42
CA ALA A 27 -11.91 -1.60 -0.84
C ALA A 27 -13.38 -1.60 -0.42
N TYR A 28 -13.85 -0.50 0.19
CA TYR A 28 -15.27 -0.34 0.53
C TYR A 28 -16.17 -0.37 -0.71
N ARG A 29 -15.82 0.35 -1.79
CA ARG A 29 -16.63 0.43 -3.02
C ARG A 29 -16.71 -0.89 -3.77
N HIS A 30 -15.66 -1.69 -3.72
CA HIS A 30 -15.57 -2.96 -4.44
C HIS A 30 -15.87 -4.18 -3.55
N GLU A 31 -16.23 -3.97 -2.28
CA GLU A 31 -16.40 -5.04 -1.28
C GLU A 31 -15.15 -5.96 -1.21
N ALA A 32 -13.98 -5.37 -1.43
CA ALA A 32 -12.71 -6.08 -1.53
C ALA A 32 -12.04 -6.24 -0.17
N GLN A 33 -11.20 -7.27 -0.02
CA GLN A 33 -10.28 -7.39 1.10
C GLN A 33 -9.10 -6.43 0.90
N LEU A 34 -8.80 -5.64 1.94
CA LEU A 34 -7.61 -4.79 1.96
C LEU A 34 -6.52 -5.48 2.78
N THR A 35 -5.34 -5.65 2.21
CA THR A 35 -4.13 -6.02 2.96
C THR A 35 -3.23 -4.81 3.09
N VAL A 36 -2.86 -4.45 4.31
CA VAL A 36 -1.89 -3.40 4.59
C VAL A 36 -0.56 -4.06 4.92
N LEU A 37 0.41 -3.87 4.03
CA LEU A 37 1.78 -4.34 4.20
C LEU A 37 2.66 -3.20 4.72
N GLN A 38 3.20 -3.37 5.91
CA GLN A 38 4.32 -2.57 6.42
C GLN A 38 5.62 -3.34 6.23
N VAL A 39 6.60 -2.74 5.58
CA VAL A 39 7.96 -3.30 5.54
C VAL A 39 8.84 -2.55 6.53
N ASN A 40 9.26 -3.27 7.57
CA ASN A 40 10.27 -2.85 8.53
C ASN A 40 11.65 -3.07 7.91
N GLY A 41 12.43 -2.01 7.73
CA GLY A 41 13.76 -2.14 7.13
C GLY A 41 14.43 -0.81 6.84
N GLN A 42 15.66 -0.89 6.34
CA GLN A 42 16.36 0.25 5.77
C GLN A 42 15.89 0.44 4.33
N CYS A 43 15.60 1.67 3.93
CA CYS A 43 15.44 1.99 2.51
C CYS A 43 16.86 2.01 1.91
N ASP A 44 17.07 1.49 0.70
CA ASP A 44 18.39 1.33 0.05
C ASP A 44 19.21 2.65 -0.11
N ASN A 45 18.63 3.81 0.21
CA ASN A 45 19.35 5.07 0.29
C ASN A 45 19.84 5.33 1.72
N ASP A 46 21.15 5.52 1.87
CA ASP A 46 21.88 5.89 3.11
C ASP A 46 21.26 7.07 3.91
N ASN A 47 20.36 7.85 3.30
CA ASN A 47 19.66 8.98 3.93
C ASN A 47 18.23 8.68 4.44
N CYS A 48 17.71 7.46 4.26
CA CYS A 48 16.42 7.04 4.81
C CYS A 48 16.61 6.33 6.15
N THR A 49 17.18 7.04 7.12
CA THR A 49 17.26 6.62 8.53
C THR A 49 15.93 6.81 9.25
N ARG A 50 14.87 6.12 8.82
CA ARG A 50 13.62 6.05 9.62
C ARG A 50 13.15 4.62 9.75
N HIS A 51 13.54 4.03 10.86
CA HIS A 51 13.07 2.73 11.34
C HIS A 51 11.74 2.94 12.05
N TYR A 52 10.64 3.09 11.31
CA TYR A 52 9.33 2.88 11.91
C TYR A 52 9.09 1.38 11.96
N LEU A 53 9.61 0.76 13.02
CA LEU A 53 9.30 -0.63 13.33
C LEU A 53 7.89 -0.64 13.91
N TYR A 54 6.94 -1.12 13.13
CA TYR A 54 5.60 -1.38 13.64
C TYR A 54 5.47 -2.86 13.99
N SER A 55 4.92 -3.13 15.17
CA SER A 55 4.23 -4.38 15.39
C SER A 55 2.92 -4.41 14.61
N VAL A 56 2.40 -5.62 14.35
CA VAL A 56 1.07 -5.81 13.73
C VAL A 56 -0.01 -5.08 14.54
N GLU A 57 0.10 -5.07 15.87
CA GLU A 57 -0.85 -4.42 16.78
C GLU A 57 -0.86 -2.90 16.63
N GLU A 58 0.31 -2.27 16.57
CA GLU A 58 0.42 -0.82 16.37
C GLU A 58 -0.08 -0.40 14.99
N LEU A 59 0.26 -1.18 13.96
CA LEU A 59 -0.26 -0.97 12.61
C LEU A 59 -1.80 -1.05 12.62
N ALA A 60 -2.36 -2.13 13.17
CA ALA A 60 -3.81 -2.32 13.26
C ALA A 60 -4.49 -1.16 14.02
N GLN A 61 -3.93 -0.69 15.13
CA GLN A 61 -4.49 0.45 15.86
C GLN A 61 -4.53 1.73 15.04
N GLN A 62 -3.49 2.01 14.24
CA GLN A 62 -3.45 3.19 13.38
C GLN A 62 -4.47 3.09 12.26
N ILE A 63 -4.48 1.96 11.54
CA ILE A 63 -5.37 1.75 10.41
C ILE A 63 -6.84 1.74 10.87
N ASN A 64 -7.15 1.11 11.99
CA ASN A 64 -8.51 1.08 12.53
C ASN A 64 -9.04 2.47 12.92
N LYS A 65 -8.17 3.42 13.29
CA LYS A 65 -8.58 4.81 13.52
C LYS A 65 -8.99 5.51 12.22
N ALA A 66 -8.36 5.15 11.10
CA ALA A 66 -8.66 5.69 9.78
C ALA A 66 -9.80 4.93 9.05
N ASN A 67 -10.04 3.66 9.42
CA ASN A 67 -11.04 2.78 8.83
C ASN A 67 -12.46 3.10 9.33
N GLY A 68 -13.00 4.25 8.92
CA GLY A 68 -14.36 4.67 9.24
C GLY A 68 -15.46 3.83 8.58
N HIS A 69 -15.11 3.00 7.59
CA HIS A 69 -16.06 2.21 6.80
C HIS A 69 -16.22 0.77 7.28
N GLY A 70 -15.40 0.31 8.23
CA GLY A 70 -15.43 -1.09 8.70
C GLY A 70 -14.98 -2.09 7.64
N VAL A 71 -14.10 -1.68 6.73
CA VAL A 71 -13.50 -2.56 5.70
C VAL A 71 -12.74 -3.68 6.39
N PRO A 72 -12.83 -4.95 5.93
CA PRO A 72 -11.98 -6.02 6.41
C PRO A 72 -10.52 -5.75 6.00
N VAL A 73 -9.66 -5.54 7.00
CA VAL A 73 -8.23 -5.29 6.80
C VAL A 73 -7.40 -6.44 7.35
N GLU A 74 -6.55 -7.01 6.50
CA GLU A 74 -5.45 -7.89 6.87
C GLU A 74 -4.17 -7.07 7.05
N TYR A 75 -3.37 -7.45 8.06
CA TYR A 75 -2.18 -6.71 8.45
C TYR A 75 -0.96 -7.61 8.29
N LEU A 76 -0.02 -7.18 7.44
CA LEU A 76 1.24 -7.87 7.23
C LEU A 76 2.40 -6.95 7.61
N VAL A 77 3.35 -7.49 8.37
CA VAL A 77 4.62 -6.83 8.67
C VAL A 77 5.73 -7.73 8.15
N ALA A 78 6.58 -7.18 7.29
CA ALA A 78 7.75 -7.87 6.75
C ALA A 78 9.02 -7.19 7.26
N ASP A 79 9.95 -7.95 7.83
CA ASP A 79 11.28 -7.46 8.20
C ASP A 79 12.23 -7.76 7.03
N CYS A 80 12.47 -6.78 6.16
CA CYS A 80 13.27 -6.97 4.96
C CYS A 80 14.22 -5.80 4.71
N GLY A 81 15.46 -6.11 4.30
CA GLY A 81 16.46 -5.09 3.96
C GLY A 81 16.13 -4.29 2.69
N ASN A 82 15.19 -4.76 1.87
CA ASN A 82 14.76 -4.07 0.65
C ASN A 82 13.22 -4.00 0.61
N LEU A 83 12.70 -2.79 0.81
CA LEU A 83 11.27 -2.51 0.87
C LEU A 83 10.55 -2.84 -0.44
N VAL A 84 11.10 -2.39 -1.56
CA VAL A 84 10.47 -2.53 -2.88
C VAL A 84 10.34 -4.00 -3.23
N GLN A 85 11.41 -4.78 -3.10
CA GLN A 85 11.38 -6.21 -3.42
C GLN A 85 10.41 -6.99 -2.53
N ALA A 86 10.36 -6.69 -1.23
CA ALA A 86 9.44 -7.34 -0.30
C ALA A 86 7.98 -7.06 -0.67
N THR A 87 7.66 -5.81 -0.98
CA THR A 87 6.32 -5.42 -1.44
C THR A 87 5.97 -6.07 -2.78
N LEU A 88 6.89 -6.09 -3.74
CA LEU A 88 6.62 -6.69 -5.06
C LEU A 88 6.41 -8.20 -5.00
N ASN A 89 7.16 -8.91 -4.14
CA ASN A 89 6.97 -10.34 -3.94
C ASN A 89 5.57 -10.68 -3.42
N GLN A 90 5.04 -9.86 -2.50
CA GLN A 90 3.68 -10.04 -1.98
C GLN A 90 2.62 -9.60 -3.00
N ALA A 91 2.89 -8.53 -3.75
CA ALA A 91 1.93 -7.95 -4.71
C ALA A 91 1.53 -8.89 -5.85
N ALA A 92 2.33 -9.93 -6.14
CA ALA A 92 2.07 -10.88 -7.21
C ALA A 92 0.68 -11.54 -7.09
N ASP A 93 0.24 -11.82 -5.87
CA ASP A 93 -1.02 -12.51 -5.55
C ASP A 93 -2.22 -11.55 -5.42
N PHE A 94 -2.01 -10.24 -5.57
CA PHE A 94 -3.06 -9.22 -5.47
C PHE A 94 -3.50 -8.72 -6.84
N ASP A 95 -4.73 -8.20 -6.91
CA ASP A 95 -5.28 -7.59 -8.12
C ASP A 95 -4.73 -6.19 -8.33
N LEU A 96 -4.47 -5.48 -7.23
CA LEU A 96 -4.06 -4.08 -7.23
C LEU A 96 -3.09 -3.78 -6.08
N LEU A 97 -2.04 -3.02 -6.40
CA LEU A 97 -1.08 -2.48 -5.45
C LEU A 97 -1.25 -0.97 -5.38
N VAL A 98 -1.68 -0.46 -4.23
CA VAL A 98 -1.74 0.96 -3.91
C VAL A 98 -0.45 1.38 -3.23
N VAL A 99 0.19 2.43 -3.76
CA VAL A 99 1.37 3.07 -3.15
C VAL A 99 1.14 4.57 -3.04
N ALA A 100 1.77 5.24 -2.07
CA ALA A 100 1.77 6.69 -2.03
C ALA A 100 2.40 7.29 -3.30
N ASP A 101 1.92 8.46 -3.71
CA ASP A 101 2.43 9.18 -4.89
C ASP A 101 3.95 9.40 -4.78
N SER A 102 4.46 9.68 -3.58
CA SER A 102 5.90 9.83 -3.30
C SER A 102 6.75 8.59 -3.55
N HIS A 103 6.14 7.40 -3.58
CA HIS A 103 6.83 6.13 -3.78
C HIS A 103 6.67 5.58 -5.20
N THR A 104 5.73 6.12 -5.98
CA THR A 104 5.34 5.58 -7.29
C THR A 104 6.53 5.47 -8.25
N ALA A 105 7.42 6.47 -8.30
CA ALA A 105 8.62 6.42 -9.14
C ALA A 105 9.60 5.30 -8.73
N CYS A 106 9.82 5.12 -7.42
CA CYS A 106 10.70 4.07 -6.90
C CYS A 106 10.20 2.67 -7.27
N PHE A 107 8.89 2.45 -7.19
CA PHE A 107 8.26 1.20 -7.60
C PHE A 107 8.29 1.02 -9.12
N ALA A 108 7.99 2.07 -9.89
CA ALA A 108 7.98 2.00 -11.36
C ALA A 108 9.33 1.58 -11.95
N ASP A 109 10.44 2.01 -11.35
CA ASP A 109 11.80 1.66 -11.81
C ASP A 109 12.17 0.19 -11.56
N HIS A 110 11.48 -0.50 -10.66
CA HIS A 110 11.75 -1.89 -10.25
C HIS A 110 10.65 -2.87 -10.65
N LEU A 111 9.56 -2.38 -11.25
CA LEU A 111 8.42 -3.19 -11.63
C LEU A 111 8.66 -3.93 -12.94
N ASP A 112 8.33 -5.22 -12.95
CA ASP A 112 8.14 -5.96 -14.19
C ASP A 112 6.95 -5.35 -14.97
N PRO A 113 7.03 -5.24 -16.31
CA PRO A 113 5.95 -4.71 -17.16
C PRO A 113 4.57 -5.35 -16.91
N SER A 114 4.53 -6.61 -16.48
CA SER A 114 3.29 -7.32 -16.13
C SER A 114 2.62 -6.81 -14.85
N MET A 115 3.41 -6.25 -13.93
CA MET A 115 2.96 -5.69 -12.66
C MET A 115 2.66 -4.19 -12.74
N SER A 116 3.17 -3.50 -13.75
CA SER A 116 2.94 -2.06 -13.96
C SER A 116 1.45 -1.70 -14.09
N GLN A 117 0.61 -2.63 -14.58
CA GLN A 117 -0.84 -2.43 -14.68
C GLN A 117 -1.57 -2.58 -13.34
N LYS A 118 -0.93 -3.20 -12.34
CA LYS A 118 -1.47 -3.37 -10.99
C LYS A 118 -1.09 -2.24 -10.05
N LEU A 119 -0.04 -1.48 -10.35
CA LEU A 119 0.40 -0.35 -9.53
C LEU A 119 -0.55 0.84 -9.73
N THR A 120 -1.05 1.40 -8.63
CA THR A 120 -1.80 2.64 -8.64
C THR A 120 -1.39 3.56 -7.49
N SER A 121 -1.55 4.86 -7.71
CA SER A 121 -1.40 5.90 -6.69
C SER A 121 -2.74 6.58 -6.35
N PRO A 122 -2.84 7.33 -5.25
CA PRO A 122 -4.02 8.13 -4.91
C PRO A 122 -4.43 9.06 -6.05
N THR A 123 -3.48 9.77 -6.66
CA THR A 123 -3.74 10.66 -7.79
C THR A 123 -4.36 9.92 -8.98
N GLN A 124 -3.82 8.74 -9.32
CA GLN A 124 -4.37 7.90 -10.40
C GLN A 124 -5.78 7.37 -10.06
N LEU A 125 -6.02 6.98 -8.82
CA LEU A 125 -7.35 6.55 -8.35
C LEU A 125 -8.37 7.70 -8.41
N GLN A 126 -7.98 8.93 -8.07
CA GLN A 126 -8.86 10.11 -8.19
C GLN A 126 -9.22 10.39 -9.64
N GLN A 127 -8.28 10.25 -10.59
CA GLN A 127 -8.57 10.38 -12.01
C GLN A 127 -9.55 9.32 -12.51
N LEU A 128 -9.44 8.08 -12.02
CA LEU A 128 -10.41 7.02 -12.30
C LEU A 128 -11.80 7.32 -11.72
N LYS A 129 -11.87 7.92 -10.52
CA LYS A 129 -13.14 8.35 -9.90
C LYS A 129 -13.83 9.50 -10.66
N LEU A 130 -13.08 10.33 -11.40
CA LEU A 130 -13.60 11.45 -12.19
C LEU A 130 -14.00 11.07 -13.62
N ALA A 131 -13.58 9.90 -14.11
CA ALA A 131 -13.85 9.41 -15.46
C ALA A 131 -15.17 8.61 -15.57
N VAL A 132 -15.93 8.48 -14.47
CA VAL A 132 -17.20 7.74 -14.38
C VAL A 132 -18.38 8.71 -14.24
#